data_AF-A0A1F5K592-F1
#
_entry.id   AF-A0A1F5K592-F1
#
_cell.length_a   1.000
_cell.length_b   1.000
_cell.length_c   1.000
_cell.angle_alpha   90.00
_cell.angle_beta   90.00
_cell.angle_gamma   90.00
#
_symmetry.space_group_name_H-M   'P 1'
#
loop_
_entity.id
_entity.type
_entity.pdbx_description
1 polymer ?
#
loop_
_entity_poly.entity_id
_entity_poly.type
_entity_poly.pdbx_seq_one_letter_code
_entity_poly.pdbx_strand_id
1 'polypeptide(L)'
;MNIKKFLASTTISGAVLLNLATPILAAPPVLFGDVTIVAGGNPGNAASLVSDVTLTNGYSGVTFTLPDDTAWADLDTVSTDYNVTDDNCGGGSPRFQIKVDTDNDGISNGNVHVAIGPSPSFTGCLPGWQSTGNVIGNEDAGRYDYSAFGGSPFTTYSNAPASVLAGEVISVQLVVDGSWSVAATGGDGEQTVLVDNVLVNADLHTFEPNTPASKDACKKGGWDSLEDADGNPFKNQGQCVAYFNHNN
;
A
#
# COMPACT_ATOMS: atom_id res chain seq x y z
N MET A 1 -1.52 79.36 -12.39
CA MET A 1 -2.44 78.41 -11.74
C MET A 1 -2.00 77.00 -12.13
N ASN A 2 -0.99 76.46 -11.44
CA ASN A 2 -1.11 75.52 -10.32
C ASN A 2 -1.47 74.09 -10.80
N ILE A 3 -0.50 73.19 -10.77
CA ILE A 3 -0.51 71.92 -10.01
C ILE A 3 0.57 70.97 -10.59
N LYS A 4 1.60 70.75 -9.78
CA LYS A 4 2.55 69.64 -9.91
C LYS A 4 1.80 68.32 -9.67
N LYS A 5 2.01 67.30 -10.50
CA LYS A 5 1.74 65.90 -10.11
C LYS A 5 2.95 65.04 -10.43
N PHE A 6 3.65 64.68 -9.36
CA PHE A 6 4.64 63.61 -9.28
C PHE A 6 3.95 62.28 -9.61
N LEU A 7 4.47 61.52 -10.58
CA LEU A 7 4.20 60.09 -10.68
C LEU A 7 5.33 59.35 -9.96
N ALA A 8 5.05 58.81 -8.79
CA ALA A 8 5.82 57.74 -8.19
C ALA A 8 5.16 56.41 -8.60
N SER A 9 5.82 55.66 -9.48
CA SER A 9 5.39 54.30 -9.84
C SER A 9 6.01 53.34 -8.84
N THR A 10 5.22 52.88 -7.88
CA THR A 10 5.61 51.89 -6.87
C THR A 10 5.65 50.51 -7.51
N THR A 11 6.83 49.93 -7.66
CA THR A 11 7.00 48.50 -7.99
C THR A 11 6.62 47.66 -6.78
N ILE A 12 5.55 46.87 -6.89
CA ILE A 12 5.21 45.80 -5.94
C ILE A 12 6.04 44.57 -6.36
N SER A 13 7.15 44.31 -5.67
CA SER A 13 7.81 43.00 -5.73
C SER A 13 7.00 42.01 -4.89
N GLY A 14 6.18 41.20 -5.56
CA GLY A 14 5.57 40.03 -4.94
C GLY A 14 6.63 38.97 -4.67
N ALA A 15 6.96 38.75 -3.39
CA ALA A 15 7.76 37.60 -2.99
C ALA A 15 6.90 36.34 -3.16
N VAL A 16 7.26 35.51 -4.14
CA VAL A 16 6.71 34.15 -4.27
C VAL A 16 7.28 33.33 -3.11
N LEU A 17 6.46 33.09 -2.09
CA LEU A 17 6.75 32.09 -1.06
C LEU A 17 6.64 30.71 -1.71
N LEU A 18 7.79 30.13 -2.07
CA LEU A 18 7.88 28.70 -2.37
C LEU A 18 7.67 27.96 -1.05
N ASN A 19 6.44 27.49 -0.80
CA ASN A 19 6.20 26.49 0.23
C ASN A 19 6.89 25.20 -0.24
N LEU A 20 8.12 24.98 0.24
CA LEU A 20 8.73 23.67 0.19
C LEU A 20 7.93 22.80 1.15
N ALA A 21 6.94 22.08 0.63
CA ALA A 21 6.32 20.99 1.36
C ALA A 21 7.46 20.02 1.72
N THR A 22 7.73 19.86 3.01
CA THR A 22 8.55 18.75 3.47
C THR A 22 7.82 17.48 3.06
N PRO A 23 8.44 16.58 2.28
CA PRO A 23 7.83 15.29 2.02
C PRO A 23 7.61 14.63 3.38
N ILE A 24 6.34 14.49 3.76
CA ILE A 24 5.96 13.62 4.86
C ILE A 24 6.23 12.22 4.32
N LEU A 25 7.17 11.51 4.93
CA LEU A 25 7.41 10.12 4.57
C LEU A 25 6.13 9.36 4.90
N ALA A 26 5.58 8.61 3.94
CA ALA A 26 4.44 7.74 4.17
C ALA A 26 4.71 6.84 5.39
N ALA A 27 3.69 6.61 6.22
CA ALA A 27 3.83 5.74 7.37
C ALA A 27 4.30 4.35 6.91
N PRO A 28 5.20 3.68 7.65
CA PRO A 28 5.66 2.36 7.27
C PRO A 28 4.46 1.39 7.27
N PRO A 29 4.43 0.43 6.33
CA PRO A 29 3.36 -0.55 6.30
C PRO A 29 3.38 -1.43 7.56
N VAL A 30 2.20 -1.85 8.01
CA VAL A 30 2.05 -2.74 9.17
C VAL A 30 1.78 -4.16 8.68
N LEU A 31 2.72 -5.06 8.93
CA LEU A 31 2.59 -6.50 8.65
C LEU A 31 1.71 -7.16 9.72
N PHE A 32 0.87 -8.12 9.32
CA PHE A 32 0.04 -8.89 10.25
C PHE A 32 -0.20 -10.32 9.78
N GLY A 33 -0.50 -11.22 10.73
CA GLY A 33 -0.53 -12.66 10.46
C GLY A 33 0.86 -13.18 10.14
N ASP A 34 0.93 -14.23 9.32
CA ASP A 34 2.18 -14.91 8.99
C ASP A 34 2.84 -14.31 7.75
N VAL A 35 3.25 -13.04 7.88
CA VAL A 35 4.09 -12.36 6.89
C VAL A 35 5.56 -12.46 7.30
N THR A 36 6.40 -12.79 6.32
CA THR A 36 7.86 -12.70 6.45
C THR A 36 8.44 -11.90 5.28
N ILE A 37 9.52 -11.16 5.52
CA ILE A 37 10.26 -10.52 4.43
C ILE A 37 11.30 -11.50 3.92
N VAL A 38 11.31 -11.75 2.61
CA VAL A 38 12.19 -12.71 1.94
C VAL A 38 12.91 -12.04 0.77
N ALA A 39 14.10 -12.52 0.45
CA ALA A 39 14.76 -12.14 -0.80
C ALA A 39 14.03 -12.74 -2.01
N GLY A 40 14.22 -12.15 -3.20
CA GLY A 40 13.64 -12.65 -4.45
C GLY A 40 12.45 -11.83 -4.97
N GLY A 41 12.30 -10.60 -4.50
CA GLY A 41 11.48 -9.55 -5.09
C GLY A 41 11.86 -9.21 -6.53
N ASN A 42 11.16 -8.24 -7.12
CA ASN A 42 11.22 -7.86 -8.52
C ASN A 42 11.55 -6.36 -8.72
N PRO A 43 12.74 -5.87 -8.31
CA PRO A 43 13.86 -6.60 -7.71
C PRO A 43 13.89 -6.52 -6.18
N GLY A 44 14.74 -7.33 -5.54
CA GLY A 44 15.10 -7.14 -4.13
C GLY A 44 14.37 -8.08 -3.18
N ASN A 45 13.66 -7.53 -2.21
CA ASN A 45 12.89 -8.21 -1.19
C ASN A 45 11.39 -8.17 -1.48
N ALA A 46 10.68 -9.19 -1.01
CA ALA A 46 9.22 -9.27 -1.05
C ALA A 46 8.67 -9.63 0.33
N ALA A 47 7.43 -9.21 0.59
CA ALA A 47 6.64 -9.77 1.67
C ALA A 47 6.03 -11.09 1.19
N SER A 48 6.35 -12.18 1.91
CA SER A 48 5.72 -13.49 1.75
C SER A 48 4.51 -13.57 2.67
N LEU A 49 3.31 -13.54 2.08
CA LEU A 49 2.04 -13.63 2.79
C LEU A 49 1.53 -15.06 2.67
N VAL A 50 1.35 -15.73 3.82
CA VAL A 50 0.84 -17.10 3.91
C VAL A 50 -0.58 -17.11 4.49
N SER A 51 -1.45 -17.90 3.88
CA SER A 51 -2.75 -18.29 4.42
C SER A 51 -2.76 -19.81 4.55
N ASP A 52 -2.93 -20.34 5.76
CA ASP A 52 -2.92 -21.77 6.03
C ASP A 52 -4.01 -22.12 7.05
N VAL A 53 -4.88 -23.07 6.73
CA VAL A 53 -5.98 -23.53 7.59
C VAL A 53 -5.53 -24.09 8.95
N THR A 54 -4.26 -24.47 9.09
CA THR A 54 -3.70 -24.98 10.34
C THR A 54 -3.28 -23.87 11.31
N LEU A 55 -3.17 -22.63 10.83
CA LEU A 55 -2.82 -21.47 11.65
C LEU A 55 -4.06 -20.88 12.32
N THR A 56 -3.90 -20.38 13.55
CA THR A 56 -5.00 -19.83 14.37
C THR A 56 -5.78 -18.71 13.67
N ASN A 57 -5.09 -17.85 12.92
CA ASN A 57 -5.74 -16.79 12.14
C ASN A 57 -6.03 -17.23 10.71
N GLY A 58 -5.19 -18.08 10.11
CA GLY A 58 -5.38 -18.63 8.77
C GLY A 58 -5.29 -17.64 7.61
N TYR A 59 -4.87 -16.39 7.87
CA TYR A 59 -4.65 -15.35 6.87
C TYR A 59 -3.48 -14.45 7.27
N SER A 60 -2.97 -13.69 6.31
CA SER A 60 -1.91 -12.70 6.52
C SER A 60 -2.08 -11.52 5.57
N GLY A 61 -1.37 -10.43 5.86
CA GLY A 61 -1.44 -9.25 5.02
C GLY A 61 -0.57 -8.10 5.47
N VAL A 62 -0.70 -7.01 4.71
CA VAL A 62 0.02 -5.76 4.94
C VAL A 62 -0.99 -4.62 4.92
N THR A 63 -0.92 -3.72 5.91
CA THR A 63 -1.77 -2.52 6.00
C THR A 63 -0.99 -1.27 5.65
N PHE A 64 -1.59 -0.42 4.83
CA PHE A 64 -1.12 0.90 4.43
C PHE A 64 -2.14 1.94 4.89
N THR A 65 -1.80 2.73 5.91
CA THR A 65 -2.67 3.77 6.44
C THR A 65 -2.61 5.01 5.56
N LEU A 66 -3.77 5.57 5.23
CA LEU A 66 -3.85 6.82 4.47
C LEU A 66 -3.96 8.01 5.43
N PRO A 67 -3.63 9.24 4.99
CA PRO A 67 -3.90 10.43 5.77
C PRO A 67 -5.37 10.51 6.20
N ASP A 68 -5.61 11.05 7.39
CA ASP A 68 -6.96 11.38 7.86
C ASP A 68 -7.71 12.20 6.81
N ASP A 69 -9.04 12.02 6.73
CA ASP A 69 -9.94 12.68 5.79
C ASP A 69 -9.67 12.38 4.29
N THR A 70 -8.93 11.32 3.94
CA THR A 70 -8.75 10.93 2.53
C THR A 70 -10.09 10.50 1.93
N ALA A 71 -10.69 11.28 1.04
CA ALA A 71 -11.95 10.92 0.40
C ALA A 71 -11.79 9.74 -0.57
N TRP A 72 -12.83 8.92 -0.76
CA TRP A 72 -12.84 7.87 -1.80
C TRP A 72 -12.46 8.39 -3.18
N ALA A 73 -12.89 9.62 -3.51
CA ALA A 73 -12.59 10.26 -4.79
C ALA A 73 -11.12 10.65 -4.96
N ASP A 74 -10.35 10.72 -3.87
CA ASP A 74 -8.91 11.06 -3.86
C ASP A 74 -8.01 9.81 -3.82
N LEU A 75 -8.60 8.60 -3.76
CA LEU A 75 -7.88 7.35 -3.95
C LEU A 75 -7.74 7.08 -5.44
N ASP A 76 -6.67 7.60 -6.04
CA ASP A 76 -6.39 7.56 -7.47
C ASP A 76 -5.70 6.28 -7.92
N THR A 77 -4.82 5.72 -7.08
CA THR A 77 -4.00 4.57 -7.46
C THR A 77 -3.90 3.55 -6.34
N VAL A 78 -4.16 2.29 -6.67
CA VAL A 78 -3.80 1.13 -5.86
C VAL A 78 -3.22 0.10 -6.82
N SER A 79 -1.98 -0.33 -6.60
CA SER A 79 -1.37 -1.37 -7.43
C SER A 79 -0.31 -2.15 -6.65
N THR A 80 0.00 -3.35 -7.14
CA THR A 80 1.07 -4.18 -6.60
C THR A 80 1.68 -5.05 -7.70
N ASP A 81 2.96 -5.37 -7.51
CA ASP A 81 3.57 -6.51 -8.20
C ASP A 81 3.56 -7.71 -7.26
N TYR A 82 3.04 -8.82 -7.76
CA TYR A 82 2.75 -10.03 -6.98
C TYR A 82 3.17 -11.29 -7.71
N ASN A 83 3.41 -12.35 -6.96
CA ASN A 83 3.70 -13.68 -7.50
C ASN A 83 3.06 -14.73 -6.59
N VAL A 84 2.09 -15.49 -7.11
CA VAL A 84 1.54 -16.63 -6.38
C VAL A 84 2.52 -17.77 -6.51
N THR A 85 3.20 -18.10 -5.41
CA THR A 85 4.29 -19.08 -5.40
C THR A 85 3.88 -20.44 -4.89
N ASP A 86 2.79 -20.51 -4.13
CA ASP A 86 2.14 -21.76 -3.76
C ASP A 86 0.66 -21.71 -4.11
N ASP A 87 0.24 -22.74 -4.83
CA ASP A 87 -1.07 -22.91 -5.47
C ASP A 87 -1.50 -21.83 -6.48
N ASN A 88 -2.57 -21.09 -6.19
CA ASN A 88 -3.26 -20.25 -7.18
C ASN A 88 -4.01 -19.07 -6.53
N CYS A 89 -4.52 -18.15 -7.33
CA CYS A 89 -5.60 -17.27 -6.90
C CYS A 89 -6.95 -18.00 -6.92
N GLY A 90 -7.85 -17.60 -6.03
CA GLY A 90 -9.19 -18.17 -5.91
C GLY A 90 -9.87 -17.80 -4.59
N GLY A 91 -11.17 -18.03 -4.47
CA GLY A 91 -11.93 -17.70 -3.25
C GLY A 91 -11.93 -16.21 -2.88
N GLY A 92 -11.58 -15.32 -3.81
CA GLY A 92 -11.40 -13.89 -3.55
C GLY A 92 -10.03 -13.52 -2.97
N SER A 93 -9.05 -14.43 -2.98
CA SER A 93 -7.68 -14.20 -2.51
C SER A 93 -6.65 -14.49 -3.62
N PRO A 94 -5.57 -13.69 -3.76
CA PRO A 94 -5.28 -12.48 -3.00
C PRO A 94 -6.22 -11.32 -3.36
N ARG A 95 -6.30 -10.31 -2.48
CA ARG A 95 -7.13 -9.11 -2.69
C ARG A 95 -6.59 -7.89 -1.99
N PHE A 96 -6.97 -6.73 -2.51
CA PHE A 96 -7.00 -5.53 -1.68
C PHE A 96 -8.29 -5.48 -0.85
N GLN A 97 -8.19 -4.97 0.37
CA GLN A 97 -9.31 -4.55 1.19
C GLN A 97 -9.17 -3.05 1.43
N ILE A 98 -10.07 -2.24 0.84
CA ILE A 98 -10.10 -0.80 1.05
C ILE A 98 -11.08 -0.52 2.18
N LYS A 99 -10.57 -0.05 3.31
CA LYS A 99 -11.36 0.21 4.51
C LYS A 99 -11.99 1.59 4.41
N VAL A 100 -13.32 1.64 4.33
CA VAL A 100 -14.06 2.90 4.14
C VAL A 100 -14.85 3.24 5.41
N ASP A 101 -14.74 4.48 5.86
CA ASP A 101 -15.61 5.13 6.84
C ASP A 101 -16.70 5.91 6.08
N THR A 102 -17.96 5.65 6.39
CA THR A 102 -19.14 6.21 5.73
C THR A 102 -20.00 7.04 6.69
N ASP A 103 -19.63 7.14 7.97
CA ASP A 103 -20.32 7.95 8.98
C ASP A 103 -19.41 8.93 9.75
N ASN A 104 -18.14 9.04 9.34
CA ASN A 104 -17.15 10.02 9.81
C ASN A 104 -16.86 9.90 11.32
N ASP A 105 -16.87 8.68 11.86
CA ASP A 105 -16.47 8.41 13.24
C ASP A 105 -14.98 8.03 13.38
N GLY A 106 -14.25 8.00 12.26
CA GLY A 106 -12.85 7.59 12.17
C GLY A 106 -12.66 6.07 12.16
N ILE A 107 -13.75 5.30 12.08
CA ILE A 107 -13.75 3.84 12.09
C ILE A 107 -14.37 3.35 10.79
N SER A 108 -13.65 2.47 10.11
CA SER A 108 -14.17 1.85 8.91
C SER A 108 -15.45 1.03 9.20
N ASN A 109 -16.52 1.30 8.45
CA ASN A 109 -17.77 0.55 8.54
C ASN A 109 -17.76 -0.75 7.70
N GLY A 110 -16.69 -1.01 6.96
CA GLY A 110 -16.58 -2.17 6.09
C GLY A 110 -15.40 -2.09 5.13
N ASN A 111 -15.23 -3.17 4.37
CA ASN A 111 -14.16 -3.29 3.39
C ASN A 111 -14.76 -3.39 1.99
N VAL A 112 -14.26 -2.59 1.06
CA VAL A 112 -14.41 -2.88 -0.37
C VAL A 112 -13.34 -3.89 -0.72
N HIS A 113 -13.73 -5.08 -1.17
CA HIS A 113 -12.75 -6.05 -1.66
C HIS A 113 -12.48 -5.84 -3.14
N VAL A 114 -11.20 -5.86 -3.51
CA VAL A 114 -10.73 -5.75 -4.90
C VAL A 114 -9.88 -6.97 -5.22
N ALA A 115 -10.44 -7.90 -5.99
CA ALA A 115 -9.80 -9.17 -6.29
C ALA A 115 -8.54 -8.99 -7.15
N ILE A 116 -7.49 -9.76 -6.87
CA ILE A 116 -6.26 -9.83 -7.65
C ILE A 116 -6.26 -11.13 -8.45
N GLY A 117 -5.81 -11.06 -9.71
CA GLY A 117 -5.77 -12.20 -10.62
C GLY A 117 -6.64 -12.01 -11.88
N PRO A 118 -6.74 -13.06 -12.72
CA PRO A 118 -7.45 -13.00 -14.00
C PRO A 118 -8.97 -12.88 -13.83
N SER A 119 -9.54 -11.77 -14.29
CA SER A 119 -11.01 -11.61 -14.38
C SER A 119 -11.61 -12.59 -15.41
N PRO A 120 -12.87 -13.05 -15.21
CA PRO A 120 -13.79 -12.68 -14.13
C PRO A 120 -13.81 -13.64 -12.94
N SER A 121 -13.12 -14.77 -13.03
CA SER A 121 -13.14 -15.78 -11.98
C SER A 121 -12.11 -15.53 -10.88
N PHE A 122 -11.09 -14.70 -11.14
CA PHE A 122 -9.95 -14.43 -10.26
C PHE A 122 -9.29 -15.75 -9.82
N THR A 123 -9.12 -16.63 -10.80
CA THR A 123 -8.45 -17.91 -10.72
C THR A 123 -7.47 -18.06 -11.88
N GLY A 124 -6.52 -18.98 -11.78
CA GLY A 124 -5.57 -19.25 -12.86
C GLY A 124 -4.47 -18.20 -12.97
N CYS A 125 -3.99 -17.71 -11.82
CA CYS A 125 -2.84 -16.82 -11.76
C CYS A 125 -1.64 -17.48 -12.43
N LEU A 126 -0.95 -16.70 -13.27
CA LEU A 126 0.23 -17.17 -13.97
C LEU A 126 1.41 -17.25 -12.98
N PRO A 127 2.32 -18.22 -13.14
CA PRO A 127 3.52 -18.30 -12.33
C PRO A 127 4.47 -17.13 -12.64
N GLY A 128 5.22 -16.70 -11.63
CA GLY A 128 6.18 -15.60 -11.73
C GLY A 128 5.54 -14.23 -11.52
N TRP A 129 6.38 -13.19 -11.45
CA TRP A 129 5.96 -11.82 -11.16
C TRP A 129 4.96 -11.28 -12.18
N GLN A 130 3.81 -10.85 -11.68
CA GLN A 130 2.74 -10.17 -12.40
C GLN A 130 2.52 -8.80 -11.77
N SER A 131 1.98 -7.86 -12.54
CA SER A 131 1.50 -6.59 -12.01
C SER A 131 -0.02 -6.55 -12.06
N THR A 132 -0.66 -5.99 -11.03
CA THR A 132 -2.10 -5.70 -11.11
C THR A 132 -2.41 -4.55 -12.07
N GLY A 133 -1.41 -3.70 -12.37
CA GLY A 133 -1.68 -2.34 -12.82
C GLY A 133 -2.48 -1.55 -11.76
N ASN A 134 -2.93 -0.34 -12.10
CA ASN A 134 -3.83 0.40 -11.22
C ASN A 134 -5.21 -0.28 -11.22
N VAL A 135 -5.67 -0.70 -10.04
CA VAL A 135 -7.00 -1.29 -9.89
C VAL A 135 -8.09 -0.25 -9.73
N ILE A 136 -7.80 0.96 -9.23
CA ILE A 136 -8.79 2.02 -9.08
C ILE A 136 -9.36 2.42 -10.45
N GLY A 137 -10.69 2.49 -10.55
CA GLY A 137 -11.38 2.79 -11.80
C GLY A 137 -11.47 1.62 -12.78
N ASN A 138 -10.97 0.44 -12.42
CA ASN A 138 -10.99 -0.73 -13.29
C ASN A 138 -12.41 -1.34 -13.39
N GLU A 139 -12.84 -1.64 -14.60
CA GLU A 139 -14.18 -2.17 -14.91
C GLU A 139 -14.20 -3.66 -15.27
N ASP A 140 -13.16 -4.41 -14.88
CA ASP A 140 -13.13 -5.85 -15.07
C ASP A 140 -14.26 -6.51 -14.30
N ALA A 141 -15.01 -7.36 -14.99
CA ALA A 141 -16.14 -8.06 -14.40
C ALA A 141 -15.70 -8.84 -13.16
N GLY A 142 -16.42 -8.66 -12.06
CA GLY A 142 -16.20 -9.39 -10.82
C GLY A 142 -15.12 -8.83 -9.89
N ARG A 143 -14.39 -7.77 -10.30
CA ARG A 143 -13.22 -7.28 -9.54
C ARG A 143 -13.57 -6.70 -8.19
N TYR A 144 -14.75 -6.09 -8.06
CA TYR A 144 -15.16 -5.37 -6.87
C TYR A 144 -16.23 -6.12 -6.09
N ASP A 145 -16.15 -6.07 -4.77
CA ASP A 145 -17.19 -6.50 -3.85
C ASP A 145 -17.54 -5.34 -2.91
N TYR A 146 -18.77 -4.84 -3.05
CA TYR A 146 -19.33 -3.77 -2.20
C TYR A 146 -20.40 -4.30 -1.23
N SER A 147 -20.50 -5.61 -1.02
CA SER A 147 -21.55 -6.22 -0.21
C SER A 147 -21.58 -5.72 1.24
N ALA A 148 -20.42 -5.36 1.80
CA ALA A 148 -20.31 -4.75 3.13
C ALA A 148 -21.06 -3.41 3.25
N PHE A 149 -21.34 -2.74 2.12
CA PHE A 149 -22.01 -1.44 2.05
C PHE A 149 -23.40 -1.52 1.40
N GLY A 150 -24.01 -2.71 1.36
CA GLY A 150 -25.29 -2.94 0.70
C GLY A 150 -25.23 -2.91 -0.83
N GLY A 151 -24.02 -2.89 -1.41
CA GLY A 151 -23.79 -3.06 -2.84
C GLY A 151 -23.78 -4.52 -3.28
N SER A 152 -23.46 -4.76 -4.55
CA SER A 152 -23.35 -6.12 -5.09
C SER A 152 -21.93 -6.68 -4.91
N PRO A 153 -21.78 -7.97 -4.60
CA PRO A 153 -20.50 -8.66 -4.78
C PRO A 153 -20.25 -8.92 -6.27
N PHE A 154 -18.98 -9.20 -6.62
CA PHE A 154 -18.57 -9.57 -7.99
C PHE A 154 -19.06 -8.57 -9.05
N THR A 155 -18.81 -7.29 -8.82
CA THR A 155 -19.20 -6.19 -9.69
C THR A 155 -17.97 -5.41 -10.18
N THR A 156 -18.18 -4.23 -10.75
CA THR A 156 -17.15 -3.34 -11.29
C THR A 156 -17.07 -2.04 -10.48
N TYR A 157 -16.00 -1.26 -10.68
CA TYR A 157 -15.77 -0.02 -9.92
C TYR A 157 -16.95 0.98 -10.01
N SER A 158 -17.50 1.18 -11.21
CA SER A 158 -18.62 2.10 -11.45
C SER A 158 -19.91 1.77 -10.69
N ASN A 159 -20.02 0.56 -10.11
CA ASN A 159 -21.15 0.13 -9.31
C ASN A 159 -21.00 0.42 -7.80
N ALA A 160 -19.98 1.20 -7.41
CA ALA A 160 -19.79 1.65 -6.04
C ALA A 160 -21.07 2.30 -5.46
N PRO A 161 -21.54 1.87 -4.27
CA PRO A 161 -22.66 2.51 -3.59
C PRO A 161 -22.38 3.97 -3.26
N ALA A 162 -23.44 4.79 -3.18
CA ALA A 162 -23.32 6.21 -2.85
C ALA A 162 -22.67 6.46 -1.47
N SER A 163 -22.84 5.56 -0.50
CA SER A 163 -22.17 5.63 0.81
C SER A 163 -20.65 5.49 0.68
N VAL A 164 -20.17 4.59 -0.19
CA VAL A 164 -18.74 4.42 -0.46
C VAL A 164 -18.20 5.64 -1.20
N LEU A 165 -18.91 6.13 -2.22
CA LEU A 165 -18.50 7.31 -2.99
C LEU A 165 -18.41 8.60 -2.14
N ALA A 166 -19.20 8.69 -1.07
CA ALA A 166 -19.20 9.80 -0.13
C ALA A 166 -18.28 9.58 1.09
N GLY A 167 -17.70 8.39 1.22
CA GLY A 167 -16.92 8.00 2.39
C GLY A 167 -15.44 8.36 2.30
N GLU A 168 -14.76 8.11 3.40
CA GLU A 168 -13.32 8.32 3.59
C GLU A 168 -12.59 6.97 3.61
N VAL A 169 -11.43 6.92 2.96
CA VAL A 169 -10.55 5.76 2.94
C VAL A 169 -9.58 5.85 4.11
N ILE A 170 -9.72 4.93 5.06
CA ILE A 170 -8.89 4.90 6.27
C ILE A 170 -7.58 4.15 6.00
N SER A 171 -7.66 3.04 5.28
CA SER A 171 -6.49 2.26 4.91
C SER A 171 -6.77 1.35 3.72
N VAL A 172 -5.67 0.93 3.07
CA VAL A 172 -5.66 -0.16 2.11
C VAL A 172 -4.93 -1.33 2.76
N GLN A 173 -5.46 -2.54 2.62
CA GLN A 173 -4.76 -3.76 2.99
C GLN A 173 -4.58 -4.64 1.76
N LEU A 174 -3.44 -5.34 1.66
CA LEU A 174 -3.28 -6.47 0.74
C LEU A 174 -3.31 -7.74 1.58
N VAL A 175 -4.25 -8.63 1.29
CA VAL A 175 -4.58 -9.80 2.12
C VAL A 175 -4.50 -11.09 1.32
N VAL A 176 -3.94 -12.12 1.94
CA VAL A 176 -4.01 -13.52 1.52
C VAL A 176 -4.81 -14.28 2.58
N ASP A 177 -5.98 -14.77 2.19
CA ASP A 177 -6.93 -15.48 3.05
C ASP A 177 -7.65 -16.62 2.31
N GLY A 178 -6.98 -17.21 1.31
CA GLY A 178 -7.54 -18.21 0.41
C GLY A 178 -7.52 -19.64 0.94
N SER A 179 -6.95 -19.92 2.12
CA SER A 179 -6.72 -21.26 2.67
C SER A 179 -7.96 -22.18 2.67
N TRP A 180 -9.16 -21.61 2.79
CA TRP A 180 -10.43 -22.36 2.78
C TRP A 180 -10.88 -22.81 1.38
N SER A 181 -10.32 -22.24 0.31
CA SER A 181 -10.82 -22.38 -1.05
C SER A 181 -10.00 -23.38 -1.85
N VAL A 182 -10.62 -24.48 -2.29
CA VAL A 182 -9.98 -25.48 -3.17
C VAL A 182 -9.45 -24.87 -4.47
N ALA A 183 -10.09 -23.79 -4.95
CA ALA A 183 -9.59 -23.08 -6.14
C ALA A 183 -8.29 -22.32 -5.87
N ALA A 184 -8.09 -21.84 -4.65
CA ALA A 184 -6.89 -21.13 -4.23
C ALA A 184 -5.76 -22.06 -3.81
N THR A 185 -6.08 -23.21 -3.19
CA THR A 185 -5.10 -24.07 -2.51
C THR A 185 -4.84 -25.42 -3.18
N GLY A 186 -5.46 -25.68 -4.34
CA GLY A 186 -5.43 -27.01 -4.94
C GLY A 186 -6.06 -28.13 -4.07
N GLY A 187 -6.61 -27.80 -2.90
CA GLY A 187 -7.22 -28.70 -1.93
C GLY A 187 -6.36 -29.07 -0.71
N ASP A 188 -5.14 -28.54 -0.55
CA ASP A 188 -4.29 -28.85 0.62
C ASP A 188 -4.46 -27.88 1.80
N GLY A 189 -5.04 -26.70 1.55
CA GLY A 189 -5.40 -25.73 2.58
C GLY A 189 -4.38 -24.63 2.82
N GLU A 190 -3.39 -24.46 1.94
CA GLU A 190 -2.41 -23.37 2.00
C GLU A 190 -2.50 -22.45 0.76
N GLN A 191 -2.09 -21.20 0.89
CA GLN A 191 -1.89 -20.27 -0.21
C GLN A 191 -0.76 -19.32 0.15
N THR A 192 0.26 -19.22 -0.71
CA THR A 192 1.37 -18.28 -0.51
C THR A 192 1.51 -17.32 -1.68
N VAL A 193 1.54 -16.02 -1.36
CA VAL A 193 1.73 -14.95 -2.34
C VAL A 193 2.89 -14.07 -1.90
N LEU A 194 3.83 -13.86 -2.81
CA LEU A 194 4.85 -12.83 -2.67
C LEU A 194 4.33 -11.49 -3.20
N VAL A 195 4.62 -10.43 -2.46
CA VAL A 195 4.28 -9.04 -2.78
C VAL A 195 5.57 -8.24 -2.77
N ASP A 196 5.93 -7.64 -3.89
CA ASP A 196 7.17 -6.88 -4.03
C ASP A 196 7.02 -5.42 -3.58
N ASN A 197 5.95 -4.79 -4.03
CA ASN A 197 5.64 -3.41 -3.72
C ASN A 197 4.13 -3.19 -3.68
N VAL A 198 3.72 -2.12 -3.01
CA VAL A 198 2.35 -1.60 -3.10
C VAL A 198 2.42 -0.10 -3.29
N LEU A 199 1.77 0.38 -4.35
CA LEU A 199 1.59 1.80 -4.61
C LEU A 199 0.19 2.20 -4.18
N VAL A 200 0.09 3.13 -3.23
CA VAL A 200 -1.17 3.77 -2.83
C VAL A 200 -1.03 5.26 -3.14
N ASN A 201 -1.83 5.75 -4.09
CA ASN A 201 -1.68 7.08 -4.68
C ASN A 201 -0.24 7.33 -5.17
N ALA A 202 0.49 8.24 -4.54
CA ALA A 202 1.88 8.55 -4.87
C ALA A 202 2.89 7.83 -3.96
N ASP A 203 2.42 7.11 -2.95
CA ASP A 203 3.26 6.48 -1.93
C ASP A 203 3.60 5.04 -2.35
N LEU A 204 4.85 4.86 -2.80
CA LEU A 204 5.40 3.55 -3.11
C LEU A 204 5.96 2.92 -1.83
N HIS A 205 5.35 1.81 -1.42
CA HIS A 205 5.82 0.99 -0.32
C HIS A 205 6.56 -0.23 -0.86
N THR A 206 7.81 -0.39 -0.43
CA THR A 206 8.67 -1.54 -0.73
C THR A 206 9.02 -2.29 0.54
N PHE A 207 9.53 -3.52 0.41
CA PHE A 207 9.98 -4.34 1.56
C PHE A 207 11.51 -4.40 1.69
N GLU A 208 12.18 -3.37 1.17
CA GLU A 208 13.63 -3.20 1.29
C GLU A 208 14.03 -2.71 2.69
N PRO A 209 15.18 -3.16 3.21
CA PRO A 209 15.73 -2.62 4.46
C PRO A 209 15.98 -1.12 4.35
N ASN A 210 15.65 -0.38 5.41
CA ASN A 210 15.84 1.07 5.43
C ASN A 210 17.31 1.44 5.70
N THR A 211 18.18 1.19 4.73
CA THR A 211 19.63 1.39 4.87
C THR A 211 20.03 2.87 4.87
N PRO A 212 21.12 3.25 5.57
CA PRO A 212 21.57 4.63 5.64
C PRO A 212 22.03 5.14 4.26
N ALA A 213 21.29 6.11 3.70
CA ALA A 213 21.68 6.78 2.46
C ALA A 213 22.92 7.69 2.60
N SER A 214 23.28 8.06 3.83
CA SER A 214 24.49 8.83 4.12
C SER A 214 24.98 8.62 5.54
N LYS A 215 26.26 8.91 5.78
CA LYS A 215 26.83 8.98 7.13
C LYS A 215 26.08 9.95 8.05
N ASP A 216 25.54 11.03 7.51
CA ASP A 216 24.82 12.04 8.29
C ASP A 216 23.41 11.57 8.68
N ALA A 217 22.79 10.68 7.89
CA ALA A 217 21.52 10.05 8.24
C ALA A 217 21.61 9.23 9.53
N CYS A 218 22.77 8.64 9.81
CA CYS A 218 23.00 7.93 11.08
C CYS A 218 23.08 8.85 12.30
N LYS A 219 23.30 10.16 12.14
CA LYS A 219 23.61 11.06 13.26
C LYS A 219 22.35 11.60 13.92
N LYS A 220 22.50 12.12 15.15
CA LYS A 220 21.46 12.85 15.89
C LYS A 220 20.17 12.03 16.09
N GLY A 221 20.32 10.72 16.28
CA GLY A 221 19.20 9.80 16.48
C GLY A 221 18.64 9.17 15.21
N GLY A 222 19.06 9.60 14.00
CA GLY A 222 18.54 9.02 12.76
C GLY A 222 18.89 7.54 12.56
N TRP A 223 19.91 7.01 13.25
CA TRP A 223 20.23 5.57 13.24
C TRP A 223 19.14 4.66 13.81
N ASP A 224 18.24 5.19 14.63
CA ASP A 224 17.24 4.38 15.37
C ASP A 224 16.18 3.76 14.45
N SER A 225 15.91 4.40 13.31
CA SER A 225 14.98 3.93 12.28
C SER A 225 15.66 3.31 11.06
N LEU A 226 16.99 3.14 11.11
CA LEU A 226 17.78 2.61 9.99
C LEU A 226 18.24 1.19 10.28
N GLU A 227 18.41 0.44 9.20
CA GLU A 227 18.74 -0.98 9.23
C GLU A 227 20.00 -1.26 8.41
N ASP A 228 20.65 -2.41 8.64
CA ASP A 228 21.64 -2.93 7.70
C ASP A 228 20.97 -3.61 6.49
N ALA A 229 21.78 -4.07 5.54
CA ALA A 229 21.29 -4.72 4.32
C ALA A 229 20.54 -6.04 4.57
N ASP A 230 20.64 -6.59 5.79
CA ASP A 230 19.94 -7.79 6.20
C ASP A 230 18.66 -7.45 6.99
N GLY A 231 18.29 -6.16 7.10
CA GLY A 231 17.12 -5.70 7.84
C GLY A 231 17.31 -5.63 9.36
N ASN A 232 18.55 -5.75 9.88
CA ASN A 232 18.77 -5.66 11.32
C ASN A 232 18.90 -4.20 11.78
N PRO A 233 18.23 -3.81 12.88
CA PRO A 233 18.34 -2.45 13.40
C PRO A 233 19.74 -2.19 13.98
N PHE A 234 20.22 -0.95 13.83
CA PHE A 234 21.45 -0.53 14.50
C PHE A 234 21.22 -0.34 16.00
N LYS A 235 22.21 -0.70 16.83
CA LYS A 235 22.14 -0.56 18.29
C LYS A 235 22.53 0.83 18.79
N ASN A 236 23.22 1.60 17.95
CA ASN A 236 23.65 2.97 18.24
C ASN A 236 24.18 3.68 16.98
N GLN A 237 24.32 5.00 17.06
CA GLN A 237 24.88 5.85 16.01
C GLN A 237 26.25 5.35 15.50
N GLY A 238 27.11 4.86 16.39
CA GLY A 238 28.44 4.38 16.02
C GLY A 238 28.39 3.19 15.07
N GLN A 239 27.48 2.24 15.32
CA GLN A 239 27.27 1.07 14.47
C GLN A 239 26.76 1.48 13.08
N CYS A 240 25.74 2.34 13.00
CA CYS A 240 25.22 2.83 11.71
C CYS A 240 26.31 3.57 10.92
N VAL A 241 27.06 4.47 11.56
CA VAL A 241 28.14 5.22 10.90
C VAL A 241 29.25 4.28 10.41
N ALA A 242 29.60 3.26 11.19
CA ALA A 242 30.58 2.26 10.78
C ALA A 242 30.08 1.47 9.57
N TYR A 243 28.85 0.97 9.63
CA TYR A 243 28.20 0.27 8.53
C TYR A 243 28.24 1.09 7.24
N PHE A 244 27.84 2.37 7.29
CA PHE A 244 27.86 3.24 6.11
C PHE A 244 29.26 3.37 5.48
N ASN A 245 30.32 3.57 6.29
CA ASN A 245 31.69 3.75 5.77
C ASN A 245 32.31 2.44 5.22
N HIS A 246 31.75 1.27 5.55
CA HIS A 246 32.27 -0.02 5.10
C HIS A 246 31.56 -0.55 3.84
N ASN A 247 30.33 -0.09 3.59
CA ASN A 247 29.50 -0.56 2.48
C ASN A 247 29.33 0.47 1.35
N ASN A 248 29.95 1.66 1.48
CA ASN A 248 30.05 2.70 0.46
C ASN A 248 31.48 3.26 0.40
#